data_AF-A0AAD7NWL4-F1
#
_entry.id   AF-A0AAD7NWL4-F1
#
_cell.length_a   1.000
_cell.length_b   1.000
_cell.length_c   1.000
_cell.angle_alpha   90.00
_cell.angle_beta   90.00
_cell.angle_gamma   90.00
#
_symmetry.space_group_name_H-M   'P 1'
#
loop_
_entity.id
_entity.type
_entity.pdbx_description
1 polymer ?
#
loop_
_entity_poly.entity_id
_entity_poly.type
_entity_poly.pdbx_seq_one_letter_code
_entity_poly.pdbx_strand_id
1 'polypeptide(L)'
;HRGRAKVHKLKQALRYELMACKDHKAFWDFVRKRTDARPKKAKVGLHDLSSDFEVRLNPSVNPPASFNQEQLAFHARMARDLRHEPVDTSPRQSYTRDITLDEVQDMKRHIKEHGLDTA
;
A
#
# COMPACT_ATOMS: atom_id res chain seq x y z
N HIS A 1 -37.98 -14.83 -26.35
CA HIS A 1 -38.17 -13.37 -26.46
C HIS A 1 -37.93 -12.56 -25.16
N ARG A 2 -38.05 -13.13 -23.94
CA ARG A 2 -37.93 -12.38 -22.66
C ARG A 2 -36.55 -11.74 -22.38
N GLY A 3 -35.45 -12.35 -22.85
CA GLY A 3 -34.09 -11.81 -22.63
C GLY A 3 -33.79 -10.51 -23.39
N ARG A 4 -34.32 -10.35 -24.61
CA ARG A 4 -34.04 -9.19 -25.47
C ARG A 4 -34.61 -7.89 -24.89
N ALA A 5 -35.82 -7.95 -24.33
CA ALA A 5 -36.45 -6.80 -23.68
C ALA A 5 -35.65 -6.35 -22.43
N LYS A 6 -35.15 -7.30 -21.62
CA LYS A 6 -34.31 -7.00 -20.45
C LYS A 6 -32.99 -6.34 -20.86
N VAL A 7 -32.34 -6.87 -21.90
CA VAL A 7 -31.11 -6.27 -22.46
C VAL A 7 -31.37 -4.87 -23.00
N HIS A 8 -32.49 -4.66 -23.70
CA HIS A 8 -32.85 -3.34 -24.22
C HIS A 8 -33.07 -2.32 -23.10
N LYS A 9 -33.82 -2.70 -22.05
CA LYS A 9 -34.04 -1.86 -20.88
C LYS A 9 -32.74 -1.51 -20.16
N LEU A 10 -31.83 -2.48 -20.02
CA LEU A 10 -30.51 -2.27 -19.42
C LEU A 10 -29.66 -1.29 -20.25
N LYS A 11 -29.58 -1.48 -21.57
CA LYS A 11 -28.84 -0.59 -22.47
C LYS A 11 -29.37 0.84 -22.40
N GLN A 12 -30.70 0.99 -22.34
CA GLN A 12 -31.34 2.29 -22.25
C GLN A 12 -31.03 2.99 -20.91
N ALA A 13 -31.07 2.26 -19.80
CA ALA A 13 -30.68 2.80 -18.49
C ALA A 13 -29.21 3.25 -18.46
N LEU A 14 -28.29 2.42 -18.98
CA LEU A 14 -26.87 2.75 -19.07
C LEU A 14 -26.61 3.99 -19.92
N ARG A 15 -27.37 4.15 -21.02
CA ARG A 15 -27.27 5.34 -21.87
C ARG A 15 -27.68 6.61 -21.12
N TYR A 16 -28.76 6.57 -20.34
CA TYR A 16 -29.17 7.73 -19.55
C TYR A 16 -28.15 8.08 -18.48
N GLU A 17 -27.59 7.09 -17.78
CA GLU A 17 -26.55 7.32 -16.79
C GLU A 17 -25.28 7.93 -17.38
N LEU A 18 -24.84 7.45 -18.56
CA LEU A 18 -23.69 8.00 -19.27
C LEU A 18 -23.90 9.46 -19.68
N MET A 19 -25.12 9.80 -20.14
CA MET A 19 -25.48 11.16 -20.55
C MET A 19 -25.67 12.10 -19.34
N ALA A 20 -25.87 11.56 -18.14
CA ALA A 20 -25.99 12.34 -16.92
C ALA A 20 -24.63 12.73 -16.30
N CYS A 21 -23.52 12.19 -16.81
CA CYS A 21 -22.17 12.56 -16.38
C CYS A 21 -21.86 14.00 -16.80
N LYS A 22 -21.71 14.89 -15.82
CA LYS A 22 -21.49 16.34 -16.05
C LYS A 22 -20.02 16.71 -16.24
N ASP A 23 -19.10 15.88 -15.73
CA ASP A 23 -17.67 16.13 -15.74
C ASP A 23 -16.88 14.89 -16.17
N HIS A 24 -15.62 15.12 -16.54
CA HIS A 24 -14.74 14.05 -17.02
C HIS A 24 -14.48 13.00 -15.93
N LYS A 25 -14.46 13.41 -14.66
CA LYS A 25 -14.33 12.51 -13.51
C LYS A 25 -15.51 11.54 -13.40
N ALA A 26 -16.76 12.03 -13.43
CA ALA A 26 -17.94 11.16 -13.37
C ALA A 26 -18.02 10.20 -14.56
N PHE A 27 -17.59 10.64 -15.75
CA PHE A 27 -17.48 9.75 -16.92
C PHE A 27 -16.51 8.58 -16.65
N TRP A 28 -15.29 8.88 -16.18
CA TRP A 28 -14.30 7.85 -15.91
C TRP A 28 -14.68 6.94 -14.73
N ASP A 29 -15.35 7.46 -13.70
CA ASP A 29 -15.87 6.65 -12.60
C ASP A 29 -17.01 5.73 -13.06
N PHE A 30 -17.90 6.22 -13.93
CA PHE A 30 -18.95 5.41 -14.56
C PHE A 30 -18.39 4.24 -15.36
N VAL A 31 -17.35 4.50 -16.17
CA VAL A 31 -16.65 3.49 -16.97
C VAL A 31 -15.93 2.51 -16.06
N ARG A 32 -15.08 3.00 -15.14
CA ARG A 32 -14.26 2.18 -14.24
C ARG A 32 -15.12 1.22 -13.41
N LYS A 33 -16.24 1.67 -12.85
CA LYS A 33 -17.15 0.81 -12.07
C LYS A 33 -17.68 -0.41 -12.85
N ARG A 34 -17.70 -0.33 -14.19
CA ARG A 34 -18.32 -1.33 -15.07
C ARG A 34 -17.31 -2.12 -15.88
N THR A 35 -16.14 -1.56 -16.15
CA THR A 35 -15.06 -2.23 -16.89
C THR A 35 -14.01 -2.84 -15.97
N ASP A 36 -13.86 -2.33 -14.75
CA ASP A 36 -12.90 -2.88 -13.79
C ASP A 36 -13.45 -4.20 -13.22
N ALA A 37 -12.92 -5.30 -13.76
CA ALA A 37 -13.24 -6.65 -13.34
C ALA A 37 -12.60 -7.02 -11.99
N ARG A 38 -11.80 -6.12 -11.38
CA ARG A 38 -11.13 -6.44 -10.13
C ARG A 38 -12.16 -6.50 -9.00
N PRO A 39 -12.37 -7.67 -8.36
CA PRO A 39 -13.14 -7.72 -7.14
C PRO A 39 -12.51 -6.72 -6.17
N LYS A 40 -13.33 -5.83 -5.59
CA LYS A 40 -12.85 -4.94 -4.54
C LYS A 40 -12.15 -5.81 -3.51
N LYS A 41 -10.87 -5.51 -3.22
CA LYS A 41 -10.12 -6.22 -2.19
C LYS A 41 -11.00 -6.25 -0.93
N ALA A 42 -11.12 -7.42 -0.31
CA ALA A 42 -11.83 -7.54 0.95
C ALA A 42 -11.33 -6.44 1.90
N LYS A 43 -12.24 -5.83 2.68
CA LYS A 43 -11.82 -4.94 3.76
C LYS A 43 -11.11 -5.80 4.79
N VAL A 44 -9.80 -5.97 4.63
CA VAL A 44 -8.95 -6.67 5.59
C VAL A 44 -8.82 -5.74 6.79
N GLY A 45 -9.20 -6.23 7.98
CA GLY A 45 -9.07 -5.44 9.19
C GLY A 45 -7.60 -5.20 9.51
N LEU A 46 -7.30 -4.11 10.25
CA LEU A 46 -5.94 -3.85 10.73
C LEU A 46 -5.39 -5.05 11.54
N HIS A 47 -6.27 -5.72 12.30
CA HIS A 47 -5.97 -6.93 13.06
C HIS A 47 -5.60 -8.14 12.17
N ASP A 48 -6.25 -8.29 11.02
CA ASP A 48 -5.96 -9.38 10.09
C ASP A 48 -4.64 -9.15 9.36
N LEU A 49 -4.26 -7.88 9.18
CA LEU A 49 -2.94 -7.53 8.67
C LEU A 49 -1.87 -7.75 9.73
N SER A 50 -2.09 -7.38 10.99
CA SER A 50 -1.08 -7.55 12.05
C SER A 50 -0.71 -9.01 12.25
N SER A 51 -1.67 -9.93 12.27
CA SER A 51 -1.39 -11.37 12.39
C SER A 51 -0.58 -11.90 11.21
N ASP A 52 -0.94 -11.51 9.99
CA ASP A 52 -0.24 -11.93 8.77
C ASP A 52 1.18 -11.32 8.69
N PHE A 53 1.34 -10.09 9.16
CA PHE A 53 2.64 -9.44 9.29
C PHE A 53 3.51 -10.08 10.37
N GLU A 54 2.97 -10.41 11.55
CA GLU A 54 3.72 -11.10 12.60
C GLU A 54 4.25 -12.47 12.14
N VAL A 55 3.45 -13.21 11.36
CA VAL A 55 3.87 -14.48 10.76
C VAL A 55 4.98 -14.28 9.73
N ARG A 56 4.95 -13.20 8.95
CA ARG A 56 5.95 -12.93 7.90
C ARG A 56 7.21 -12.24 8.41
N LEU A 57 7.09 -11.44 9.47
CA LEU A 57 8.18 -10.68 10.07
C LEU A 57 8.99 -11.55 11.04
N ASN A 58 8.40 -12.62 11.57
CA ASN A 58 9.15 -13.63 12.29
C ASN A 58 9.71 -14.65 11.30
N PRO A 59 11.02 -14.60 10.97
CA PRO A 59 11.62 -15.65 10.16
C PRO A 59 11.40 -16.99 10.86
N SER A 60 11.09 -18.03 10.09
CA SER A 60 11.01 -19.38 10.63
C SER A 60 12.32 -19.71 11.34
N VAL A 61 12.24 -20.11 12.61
CA VAL A 61 13.42 -20.38 13.45
C VAL A 61 14.39 -21.36 12.77
N ASN A 62 13.84 -22.24 11.94
CA ASN A 62 14.61 -23.16 11.11
C ASN A 62 14.49 -22.78 9.63
N PRO A 63 15.61 -22.68 8.89
CA PRO A 63 15.58 -22.53 7.44
C PRO A 63 15.01 -23.79 6.77
N PRO A 64 14.47 -23.70 5.54
CA PRO A 64 14.02 -24.87 4.78
C PRO A 64 15.15 -25.89 4.57
N ALA A 65 14.81 -27.18 4.40
CA ALA A 65 15.81 -28.22 4.13
C ALA A 65 16.57 -28.02 2.80
N SER A 66 15.98 -27.29 1.86
CA SER A 66 16.60 -26.89 0.59
C SER A 66 17.59 -25.73 0.74
N PHE A 67 17.69 -25.12 1.93
CA PHE A 67 18.54 -23.97 2.16
C PHE A 67 19.99 -24.42 2.35
N ASN A 68 20.93 -23.73 1.69
CA ASN A 68 22.35 -24.03 1.82
C ASN A 68 22.85 -23.64 3.22
N GLN A 69 23.05 -24.65 4.07
CA GLN A 69 23.48 -24.48 5.46
C GLN A 69 24.87 -23.86 5.58
N GLU A 70 25.78 -24.15 4.64
CA GLU A 70 27.13 -23.58 4.64
C GLU A 70 27.09 -22.08 4.36
N GLN A 71 26.25 -21.68 3.39
CA GLN A 71 26.04 -20.28 3.05
C GLN A 71 25.34 -19.53 4.20
N LEU A 72 24.39 -20.17 4.88
CA LEU A 72 23.76 -19.61 6.08
C LEU A 72 24.79 -19.39 7.20
N ALA A 73 25.65 -20.38 7.48
CA ALA A 73 26.69 -20.28 8.49
C ALA A 73 27.73 -19.21 8.14
N PHE A 74 28.07 -19.05 6.86
CA PHE A 74 28.93 -17.97 6.38
C PHE A 74 28.28 -16.59 6.61
N HIS A 75 27.04 -16.38 6.18
CA HIS A 75 26.33 -15.12 6.39
C HIS A 75 26.12 -14.81 7.87
N ALA A 76 25.84 -15.81 8.71
CA ALA A 76 25.69 -15.63 10.15
C ALA A 76 27.00 -15.16 10.82
N ARG A 77 28.16 -15.65 10.36
CA ARG A 77 29.47 -15.14 10.80
C ARG A 77 29.69 -13.70 10.35
N MET A 78 29.50 -13.45 9.05
CA MET A 78 29.63 -12.10 8.48
C MET A 78 28.71 -11.08 9.18
N ALA A 79 27.47 -11.46 9.51
CA ALA A 79 26.52 -10.60 10.22
C ALA A 79 26.96 -10.28 11.66
N ARG A 80 27.65 -11.19 12.36
CA ARG A 80 28.23 -10.91 13.68
C ARG A 80 29.36 -9.89 13.58
N ASP A 81 30.15 -9.97 12.52
CA ASP A 81 31.26 -9.05 12.27
C ASP A 81 30.76 -7.68 11.78
N LEU A 82 29.59 -7.65 11.13
CA LEU A 82 28.88 -6.44 10.70
C LEU A 82 28.16 -5.69 11.83
N ARG A 83 28.44 -5.98 13.10
CA ARG A 83 27.95 -5.17 14.23
C ARG A 83 28.59 -3.78 14.20
N HIS A 84 28.11 -2.96 13.29
CA HIS A 84 28.15 -1.53 13.36
C HIS A 84 26.78 -1.11 13.91
N GLU A 85 26.56 -1.31 15.22
CA GLU A 85 25.54 -0.49 15.87
C GLU A 85 25.98 0.96 15.65
N PRO A 86 25.20 1.80 14.94
CA PRO A 86 25.48 3.22 14.98
C PRO A 86 25.30 3.61 16.43
N VAL A 87 26.42 3.87 17.12
CA VAL A 87 26.38 4.36 18.49
C VAL A 87 25.58 5.65 18.44
N ASP A 88 24.40 5.60 19.05
CA ASP A 88 23.55 6.77 19.13
C ASP A 88 24.25 7.78 20.05
N THR A 89 24.82 8.82 19.44
CA THR A 89 25.50 9.90 20.15
C THR A 89 24.52 11.00 20.56
N SER A 90 23.22 10.85 20.30
CA SER A 90 22.21 11.82 20.72
C SER A 90 22.02 11.76 22.25
N PRO A 91 21.78 12.90 22.91
CA PRO A 91 21.50 12.94 24.36
C PRO A 91 20.28 12.11 24.81
N ARG A 92 19.43 11.68 23.86
CA ARG A 92 18.15 10.97 24.11
C ARG A 92 18.13 9.52 23.62
N GLN A 93 19.21 9.00 23.04
CA GLN A 93 19.23 7.66 22.45
C GLN A 93 18.07 7.42 21.45
N SER A 94 17.78 8.42 20.64
CA SER A 94 16.84 8.31 19.53
C SER A 94 17.57 8.17 18.18
N TYR A 95 17.48 6.98 17.55
CA TYR A 95 18.03 6.69 16.21
C TYR A 95 17.59 7.69 15.12
N THR A 96 16.45 8.34 15.35
CA THR A 96 15.96 9.49 14.60
C THR A 96 15.83 10.65 15.56
N ARG A 97 16.50 11.76 15.27
CA ARG A 97 16.29 13.02 15.99
C ARG A 97 14.83 13.44 15.93
N ASP A 98 14.35 14.10 16.97
CA ASP A 98 13.01 14.71 16.97
C ASP A 98 12.88 15.65 15.76
N ILE A 99 11.78 15.49 14.99
CA ILE A 99 11.46 16.38 13.87
C ILE A 99 11.17 17.76 14.47
N THR A 100 11.86 18.80 13.98
CA THR A 100 11.64 20.16 14.49
C THR A 100 10.39 20.78 13.88
N LEU A 101 9.83 21.80 14.53
CA LEU A 101 8.67 22.52 14.00
C LEU A 101 8.98 23.19 12.65
N ASP A 102 10.22 23.65 12.46
CA ASP A 102 10.67 24.28 11.21
C ASP A 102 10.65 23.28 10.04
N GLU A 103 11.06 22.04 10.30
CA GLU A 103 11.01 20.96 9.29
C GLU A 103 9.59 20.58 8.93
N VAL A 104 8.68 20.59 9.91
CA VAL A 104 7.25 20.42 9.64
C VAL A 104 6.72 21.54 8.75
N GLN A 105 7.16 22.78 8.96
CA GLN A 105 6.77 23.90 8.09
C GLN A 105 7.36 23.76 6.68
N ASP A 106 8.61 23.34 6.56
CA ASP A 106 9.27 23.11 5.27
C ASP A 106 8.59 21.98 4.48
N MET A 107 8.24 20.88 5.15
CA MET A 107 7.47 19.79 4.54
C MET A 107 6.08 20.26 4.09
N LYS A 108 5.39 21.08 4.89
CA LYS A 108 4.10 21.68 4.50
C LYS A 108 4.23 22.59 3.29
N ARG A 109 5.29 23.40 3.23
CA ARG A 109 5.59 24.26 2.08
C ARG A 109 5.84 23.42 0.82
N HIS A 110 6.67 22.39 0.92
CA HIS A 110 6.97 21.48 -0.17
C HIS A 110 5.71 20.76 -0.70
N ILE A 111 4.85 20.24 0.18
CA ILE A 111 3.57 19.60 -0.22
C ILE A 111 2.69 20.59 -0.98
N LYS A 112 2.60 21.83 -0.49
CA LYS A 112 1.82 22.90 -1.12
C LYS A 112 2.38 23.31 -2.49
N GLU A 113 3.70 23.42 -2.62
CA GLU A 113 4.37 23.77 -3.87
C GLU A 113 4.23 22.69 -4.95
N HIS A 114 4.24 21.42 -4.54
CA HIS A 114 4.17 20.29 -5.46
C HIS A 114 2.77 19.70 -5.65
N GLY A 115 1.73 20.31 -5.07
CA GLY A 115 0.34 19.88 -5.26
C GLY A 115 0.09 18.43 -4.83
N LEU A 116 0.85 17.95 -3.84
CA LEU A 116 0.70 16.60 -3.28
C LEU A 116 -0.46 16.50 -2.28
N ASP A 117 -1.37 17.47 -2.30
CA ASP A 117 -2.63 17.40 -1.57
C ASP A 117 -3.40 16.17 -2.07
N THR A 118 -3.35 15.11 -1.27
CA THR A 118 -4.18 13.91 -1.44
C THR A 118 -5.65 14.32 -1.53
N ALA A 119 -6.21 14.18 -2.73
CA ALA A 119 -7.63 14.35 -3.02
C ALA A 119 -8.51 13.25 -2.43
#